data_AF-A0A524NXB8-F1
#
_entry.id   AF-A0A524NXB8-F1
#
_cell.length_a   1.000
_cell.length_b   1.000
_cell.length_c   1.000
_cell.angle_alpha   90.00
_cell.angle_beta   90.00
_cell.angle_gamma   90.00
#
_symmetry.space_group_name_H-M   'P 1'
#
loop_
_entity.id
_entity.type
_entity.pdbx_description
1 polymer ?
#
loop_
_entity_poly.entity_id
_entity_poly.type
_entity_poly.pdbx_seq_one_letter_code
_entity_poly.pdbx_strand_id
1 'polypeptide(L)'
;MTMQNRIYPHSKLLFIPSWGKLLGYPTLGIYRNRKITNISTDPVVFLSNLEITAQTDNETRHYVFGIGYYYTKFQIDDTEKYIIDFRRLTGLCISDFVYQLMLDSKEVSLIQDPDVVLKETIYKVPLELNNTKRTENQISFLKGIISRELFVPNKEIFTEFTTLMQHDPTFNFDSSGHSVLMATRENFNTFFISKGAEASLQEKLLQPTAGLTYATTGADFVLKKEFSAPELDIINSQISSLEQIYRNMSYNPASPFTYFETGALQLRAIVFQKFSKGSSMAYSTKLDVTLARILEPSELSVGILSTPETYAESIPWDPNHPRKTLESWGISRDQHSLRPMALTEQKIKRTEIDMKNYKRGPTEQATEYQLENKKNPTVVSRKLPPMPKKSVKKILLHLQQIIHDTYEMKLIGEAFGEARDIIKKLAFHTDFVWEMSTIANAFERADLG
;
A
#
# COMPACT_ATOMS: atom_id res chain seq x y z
N MET A 1 -12.92 17.03 -29.93
CA MET A 1 -11.76 16.11 -29.88
C MET A 1 -12.18 14.88 -29.08
N THR A 2 -11.99 13.70 -29.64
CA THR A 2 -12.77 12.48 -29.37
C THR A 2 -12.35 11.78 -28.06
N MET A 3 -13.33 11.54 -27.19
CA MET A 3 -13.27 10.89 -25.87
C MET A 3 -13.18 9.36 -25.99
N GLN A 4 -12.00 8.73 -26.04
CA GLN A 4 -11.98 7.26 -25.99
C GLN A 4 -11.17 6.58 -24.87
N ASN A 5 -10.15 7.18 -24.25
CA ASN A 5 -9.36 6.46 -23.21
C ASN A 5 -8.95 7.37 -22.03
N ARG A 6 -9.85 7.72 -21.10
CA ARG A 6 -9.50 8.57 -19.93
C ARG A 6 -9.47 7.84 -18.58
N ILE A 7 -10.15 6.72 -18.45
CA ILE A 7 -10.34 6.02 -17.18
C ILE A 7 -9.54 4.73 -17.17
N TYR A 8 -8.63 4.58 -16.19
CA TYR A 8 -7.77 3.42 -16.04
C TYR A 8 -8.09 2.67 -14.73
N PRO A 9 -8.81 1.54 -14.80
CA PRO A 9 -9.22 0.79 -13.61
C PRO A 9 -8.15 -0.23 -13.26
N HIS A 10 -7.24 0.15 -12.38
CA HIS A 10 -6.28 -0.78 -11.80
C HIS A 10 -6.05 -0.49 -10.32
N SER A 11 -6.40 -1.47 -9.50
CA SER A 11 -6.11 -1.50 -8.08
C SER A 11 -4.60 -1.48 -7.82
N LYS A 12 -4.07 -0.36 -7.32
CA LYS A 12 -2.66 -0.12 -7.05
C LYS A 12 -2.47 0.53 -5.68
N LEU A 13 -1.39 0.15 -5.01
CA LEU A 13 -0.82 0.89 -3.88
C LEU A 13 0.22 1.86 -4.42
N LEU A 14 0.01 3.14 -4.16
CA LEU A 14 1.00 4.19 -4.36
C LEU A 14 1.56 4.61 -3.01
N PHE A 15 2.87 4.79 -2.97
CA PHE A 15 3.59 5.29 -1.81
C PHE A 15 4.61 6.33 -2.27
N ILE A 16 4.40 7.58 -1.88
CA ILE A 16 5.38 8.66 -2.08
C ILE A 16 6.17 8.76 -0.78
N PRO A 17 7.48 8.41 -0.76
CA PRO A 17 8.25 8.35 0.48
C PRO A 17 8.37 9.69 1.21
N SER A 18 8.33 10.80 0.48
CA SER A 18 8.36 12.16 1.04
C SER A 18 7.73 13.14 0.06
N TRP A 19 6.62 13.74 0.47
CA TRP A 19 5.89 14.73 -0.32
C TRP A 19 6.71 16.01 -0.56
N GLY A 20 7.33 16.56 0.48
CA GLY A 20 8.16 17.75 0.39
C GLY A 20 9.41 17.55 -0.47
N LYS A 21 10.05 16.37 -0.42
CA LYS A 21 11.19 16.07 -1.31
C LYS A 21 10.76 15.95 -2.77
N LEU A 22 9.61 15.32 -3.04
CA LEU A 22 9.03 15.25 -4.37
C LEU A 22 8.78 16.67 -4.92
N LEU A 23 8.21 17.56 -4.13
CA LEU A 23 7.94 18.93 -4.54
C LEU A 23 9.17 19.86 -4.56
N GLY A 24 10.34 19.37 -4.13
CA GLY A 24 11.58 20.14 -4.09
C GLY A 24 11.60 21.23 -3.01
N TYR A 25 10.74 21.13 -1.99
CA TYR A 25 10.68 22.07 -0.87
C TYR A 25 9.99 21.42 0.35
N PRO A 26 10.64 21.30 1.53
CA PRO A 26 9.89 21.07 2.75
C PRO A 26 9.23 22.40 3.14
N THR A 27 7.94 22.58 2.81
CA THR A 27 7.16 23.66 3.39
C THR A 27 6.99 23.35 4.87
N LEU A 28 7.87 23.85 5.73
CA LEU A 28 7.79 23.53 7.16
C LEU A 28 6.40 23.86 7.70
N GLY A 29 5.87 25.03 7.36
CA GLY A 29 4.51 25.42 7.70
C GLY A 29 4.36 25.85 9.16
N ILE A 30 3.10 25.90 9.61
CA ILE A 30 2.72 26.27 10.97
C ILE A 30 1.78 25.17 11.49
N TYR A 31 1.90 24.82 12.76
CA TYR A 31 0.99 23.91 13.45
C TYR A 31 0.46 24.57 14.71
N ARG A 32 -0.87 24.73 14.83
CA ARG A 32 -1.52 25.38 15.99
C ARG A 32 -0.85 26.70 16.41
N ASN A 33 -0.63 27.58 15.43
CA ASN A 33 0.03 28.89 15.58
C ASN A 33 1.51 28.85 16.01
N ARG A 34 2.16 27.69 15.91
CA ARG A 34 3.59 27.51 16.20
C ARG A 34 4.35 27.13 14.95
N LYS A 35 5.59 27.62 14.82
CA LYS A 35 6.43 27.31 13.66
C LYS A 35 6.94 25.88 13.78
N ILE A 36 6.85 25.16 12.67
CA ILE A 36 7.46 23.84 12.57
C ILE A 36 8.95 24.03 12.32
N THR A 37 9.78 23.35 13.10
CA THR A 37 11.24 23.46 13.02
C THR A 37 11.83 22.39 12.13
N ASN A 38 11.27 21.19 12.15
CA ASN A 38 11.76 20.05 11.39
C ASN A 38 10.63 19.08 11.02
N ILE A 39 10.68 18.54 9.81
CA ILE A 39 9.81 17.45 9.35
C ILE A 39 10.69 16.19 9.25
N SER A 40 10.43 15.22 10.12
CA SER A 40 11.14 13.94 10.14
C SER A 40 10.73 13.05 8.97
N THR A 41 9.41 12.92 8.77
CA THR A 41 8.82 12.13 7.69
C THR A 41 7.50 12.73 7.23
N ASP A 42 7.24 12.66 5.92
CA ASP A 42 6.04 13.20 5.26
C ASP A 42 5.53 12.35 4.07
N PRO A 43 5.37 11.02 4.22
CA PRO A 43 4.93 10.15 3.14
C PRO A 43 3.44 10.32 2.80
N VAL A 44 3.11 10.01 1.55
CA VAL A 44 1.73 9.79 1.10
C VAL A 44 1.53 8.31 0.82
N VAL A 45 0.57 7.70 1.50
CA VAL A 45 0.10 6.33 1.20
C VAL A 45 -1.25 6.44 0.51
N PHE A 46 -1.43 5.76 -0.60
CA PHE A 46 -2.65 5.88 -1.39
C PHE A 46 -3.04 4.57 -2.08
N LEU A 47 -4.22 4.06 -1.75
CA LEU A 47 -4.86 2.94 -2.42
C LEU A 47 -5.73 3.50 -3.53
N SER A 48 -5.34 3.27 -4.78
CA SER A 48 -6.09 3.72 -5.94
C SER A 48 -6.69 2.55 -6.70
N ASN A 49 -7.87 2.77 -7.25
CA ASN A 49 -8.50 1.91 -8.25
C ASN A 49 -8.88 2.68 -9.52
N LEU A 50 -8.56 3.97 -9.57
CA LEU A 50 -8.99 4.88 -10.63
C LEU A 50 -7.95 5.96 -10.85
N GLU A 51 -7.41 5.99 -12.06
CA GLU A 51 -6.52 7.07 -12.52
C GLU A 51 -7.18 7.77 -13.72
N ILE A 52 -7.06 9.10 -13.79
CA ILE A 52 -7.61 9.92 -14.88
C ILE A 52 -6.61 11.02 -15.25
N THR A 53 -6.38 11.24 -16.54
CA THR A 53 -5.63 12.42 -17.04
C THR A 53 -6.60 13.42 -17.64
N ALA A 54 -6.49 14.67 -17.20
CA ALA A 54 -7.17 15.81 -17.78
C ALA A 54 -6.14 16.75 -18.40
N GLN A 55 -6.39 17.19 -19.62
CA GLN A 55 -5.57 18.20 -20.27
C GLN A 55 -6.29 19.54 -20.14
N THR A 56 -5.62 20.50 -19.54
CA THR A 56 -6.08 21.89 -19.44
C THR A 56 -5.28 22.77 -20.40
N ASP A 57 -5.69 24.03 -20.59
CA ASP A 57 -4.97 24.96 -21.45
C ASP A 57 -3.53 25.24 -20.97
N ASN A 58 -3.26 25.06 -19.67
CA ASN A 58 -2.01 25.45 -19.03
C ASN A 58 -1.09 24.28 -18.61
N GLU A 59 -1.66 23.08 -18.43
CA GLU A 59 -0.92 21.90 -17.96
C GLU A 59 -1.72 20.61 -18.21
N THR A 60 -1.01 19.48 -18.24
CA THR A 60 -1.63 18.17 -18.09
C THR A 60 -1.69 17.80 -16.60
N ARG A 61 -2.88 17.42 -16.13
CA ARG A 61 -3.15 17.05 -14.73
C ARG A 61 -3.44 15.55 -14.65
N HIS A 62 -2.75 14.87 -13.74
CA HIS A 62 -3.00 13.46 -13.43
C HIS A 62 -3.69 13.34 -12.09
N TYR A 63 -4.90 12.80 -12.14
CA TYR A 63 -5.71 12.51 -10.97
C TYR A 63 -5.59 11.03 -10.63
N VAL A 64 -5.34 10.75 -9.37
CA VAL A 64 -5.41 9.43 -8.76
C VAL A 64 -6.49 9.48 -7.70
N PHE A 65 -7.56 8.70 -7.88
CA PHE A 65 -8.67 8.61 -6.95
C PHE A 65 -8.63 7.29 -6.18
N GLY A 66 -9.12 7.34 -4.94
CA GLY A 66 -9.11 6.20 -4.04
C GLY A 66 -9.08 6.64 -2.58
N ILE A 67 -8.37 5.91 -1.74
CA ILE A 67 -8.26 6.19 -0.30
C ILE A 67 -6.80 6.22 0.08
N GLY A 68 -6.38 7.36 0.62
CA GLY A 68 -5.05 7.51 1.13
C GLY A 68 -5.01 8.43 2.32
N TYR A 69 -3.78 8.72 2.73
CA TYR A 69 -3.51 9.77 3.69
C TYR A 69 -2.12 10.33 3.48
N TYR A 70 -1.99 11.60 3.82
CA TYR A 70 -0.74 12.28 3.98
C TYR A 70 -0.36 12.19 5.46
N TYR A 71 0.72 11.47 5.77
CA TYR A 71 1.23 11.30 7.13
C TYR A 71 2.35 12.29 7.36
N THR A 72 2.42 12.88 8.55
CA THR A 72 3.52 13.76 8.94
C THR A 72 4.00 13.46 10.34
N LYS A 73 5.32 13.47 10.51
CA LYS A 73 6.00 13.45 11.81
C LYS A 73 6.95 14.62 11.87
N PHE A 74 6.74 15.55 12.77
CA PHE A 74 7.45 16.83 12.80
C PHE A 74 7.67 17.35 14.22
N GLN A 75 8.48 18.40 14.35
CA GLN A 75 8.82 19.05 15.61
C GLN A 75 8.38 20.53 15.58
N ILE A 76 8.01 21.05 16.74
CA ILE A 76 7.70 22.46 16.97
C ILE A 76 8.66 23.03 18.02
N ASP A 77 8.95 24.32 17.93
CA ASP A 77 9.64 25.12 18.96
C ASP A 77 10.92 24.47 19.53
N ASP A 78 11.78 23.90 18.67
CA ASP A 78 13.03 23.20 19.01
C ASP A 78 12.88 22.11 20.09
N THR A 79 11.66 21.58 20.26
CA THR A 79 11.39 20.49 21.19
C THR A 79 11.88 19.16 20.61
N GLU A 80 12.43 18.30 21.46
CA GLU A 80 12.80 16.92 21.06
C GLU A 80 11.59 16.03 20.78
N LYS A 81 10.37 16.50 21.10
CA LYS A 81 9.14 15.73 20.96
C LYS A 81 8.61 15.81 19.53
N TYR A 82 8.43 14.64 18.93
CA TYR A 82 7.74 14.52 17.65
C TYR A 82 6.22 14.59 17.84
N ILE A 83 5.58 15.36 16.97
CA ILE A 83 4.13 15.39 16.75
C ILE A 83 3.84 14.58 15.50
N ILE A 84 2.83 13.72 15.57
CA ILE A 84 2.30 12.99 14.42
C ILE A 84 0.95 13.61 14.07
N ASP A 85 0.77 13.93 12.79
CA ASP A 85 -0.49 14.43 12.23
C ASP A 85 -0.74 13.78 10.86
N PHE A 86 -1.99 13.75 10.43
CA PHE A 86 -2.36 13.17 9.16
C PHE A 86 -3.52 13.90 8.49
N ARG A 87 -3.59 13.81 7.17
CA ARG A 87 -4.73 14.28 6.38
C ARG A 87 -5.22 13.13 5.50
N ARG A 88 -6.47 12.70 5.68
CA ARG A 88 -7.11 11.75 4.76
C ARG A 88 -7.12 12.35 3.36
N LEU A 89 -6.84 11.52 2.36
CA LEU A 89 -6.96 11.85 0.95
C LEU A 89 -8.00 10.93 0.28
N THR A 90 -8.82 11.50 -0.58
CA THR A 90 -9.65 10.79 -1.56
C THR A 90 -9.17 10.98 -3.00
N GLY A 91 -8.29 11.97 -3.20
CA GLY A 91 -7.69 12.28 -4.49
C GLY A 91 -6.29 12.83 -4.34
N LEU A 92 -5.45 12.51 -5.31
CA LEU A 92 -4.15 13.14 -5.54
C LEU A 92 -4.18 13.73 -6.95
N CYS A 93 -3.79 14.99 -7.10
CA CYS A 93 -3.66 15.64 -8.40
C CYS A 93 -2.23 16.15 -8.58
N ILE A 94 -1.52 15.61 -9.56
CA ILE A 94 -0.14 16.02 -9.88
C ILE A 94 -0.09 16.56 -11.30
N SER A 95 0.66 17.65 -11.48
CA SER A 95 0.98 18.18 -12.80
C SER A 95 1.98 17.29 -13.53
N ASP A 96 2.04 17.45 -14.85
CA ASP A 96 2.99 16.80 -15.74
C ASP A 96 4.46 16.99 -15.34
N PHE A 97 4.87 18.20 -14.92
CA PHE A 97 6.25 18.45 -14.50
C PHE A 97 6.63 17.74 -13.19
N VAL A 98 5.67 17.56 -12.27
CA VAL A 98 5.87 16.78 -11.03
C VAL A 98 5.92 15.30 -11.37
N TYR A 99 5.04 14.87 -12.27
CA TYR A 99 4.99 13.52 -12.76
C TYR A 99 6.27 13.11 -13.52
N GLN A 100 6.81 14.00 -14.35
CA GLN A 100 8.10 13.81 -15.04
C GLN A 100 9.24 13.58 -14.04
N LEU A 101 9.28 14.34 -12.94
CA LEU A 101 10.27 14.11 -11.88
C LEU A 101 10.12 12.72 -11.23
N MET A 102 8.88 12.23 -11.06
CA MET A 102 8.65 10.87 -10.58
C MET A 102 9.23 9.84 -11.54
N LEU A 103 9.05 10.05 -12.85
CA LEU A 103 9.60 9.20 -13.90
C LEU A 103 11.13 9.25 -13.95
N ASP A 104 11.74 10.41 -13.80
CA ASP A 104 13.20 10.59 -13.91
C ASP A 104 13.95 10.20 -12.63
N SER A 105 13.23 9.92 -11.54
CA SER A 105 13.83 9.52 -10.28
C SER A 105 14.52 8.16 -10.36
N LYS A 106 15.57 7.98 -9.55
CA LYS A 106 16.41 6.77 -9.57
C LYS A 106 15.64 5.55 -9.06
N GLU A 107 15.90 4.41 -9.67
CA GLU A 107 15.39 3.12 -9.21
C GLU A 107 16.04 2.73 -7.87
N VAL A 108 15.21 2.26 -6.94
CA VAL A 108 15.64 1.73 -5.64
C VAL A 108 16.01 0.25 -5.74
N SER A 109 15.42 -0.47 -6.70
CA SER A 109 15.62 -1.90 -6.90
C SER A 109 15.76 -2.22 -8.38
N LEU A 110 16.55 -3.25 -8.70
CA LEU A 110 16.75 -3.77 -10.07
C LEU A 110 15.55 -4.63 -10.55
N ILE A 111 14.35 -4.39 -10.03
CA ILE A 111 13.16 -5.16 -10.44
C ILE A 111 12.85 -4.84 -11.90
N GLN A 112 12.80 -5.87 -12.72
CA GLN A 112 12.34 -5.80 -14.11
C GLN A 112 10.90 -6.32 -14.19
N ASP A 113 9.96 -5.58 -13.61
CA ASP A 113 8.53 -5.87 -13.73
C ASP A 113 7.79 -4.60 -14.17
N PRO A 114 6.98 -4.65 -15.26
CA PRO A 114 6.35 -3.46 -15.82
C PRO A 114 5.26 -2.86 -14.92
N ASP A 115 4.68 -3.64 -14.00
CA ASP A 115 3.62 -3.16 -13.12
C ASP A 115 4.14 -2.65 -11.77
N VAL A 116 5.37 -3.01 -11.39
CA VAL A 116 6.01 -2.65 -10.12
C VAL A 116 7.09 -1.60 -10.36
N VAL A 117 6.87 -0.40 -9.85
CA VAL A 117 7.84 0.71 -9.93
C VAL A 117 8.32 1.03 -8.53
N LEU A 118 9.62 0.89 -8.26
CA LEU A 118 10.22 1.30 -6.99
C LEU A 118 11.32 2.34 -7.27
N LYS A 119 10.97 3.62 -7.16
CA LYS A 119 11.90 4.73 -7.37
C LYS A 119 11.95 5.66 -6.16
N GLU A 120 13.04 6.41 -6.00
CA GLU A 120 13.30 7.25 -4.83
C GLU A 120 12.13 8.19 -4.46
N THR A 121 11.34 8.65 -5.44
CA THR A 121 10.22 9.57 -5.21
C THR A 121 8.84 8.90 -5.26
N ILE A 122 8.72 7.68 -5.78
CA ILE A 122 7.44 6.99 -5.91
C ILE A 122 7.63 5.47 -5.93
N TYR A 123 6.88 4.78 -5.09
CA TYR A 123 6.66 3.34 -5.20
C TYR A 123 5.23 3.11 -5.69
N LYS A 124 5.08 2.27 -6.71
CA LYS A 124 3.81 1.81 -7.25
C LYS A 124 3.85 0.29 -7.29
N VAL A 125 2.84 -0.31 -6.67
CA VAL A 125 2.71 -1.76 -6.54
C VAL A 125 1.27 -2.13 -6.92
N PRO A 126 1.04 -3.10 -7.81
CA PRO A 126 -0.31 -3.60 -8.06
C PRO A 126 -0.81 -4.31 -6.80
N LEU A 127 -2.07 -4.09 -6.44
CA LEU A 127 -2.68 -4.76 -5.28
C LEU A 127 -2.86 -6.27 -5.55
N GLU A 128 -3.03 -6.65 -6.82
CA GLU A 128 -3.07 -8.04 -7.28
C GLU A 128 -1.78 -8.39 -8.05
N LEU A 129 -0.83 -9.08 -7.39
CA LEU A 129 0.37 -9.59 -8.07
C LEU A 129 0.08 -10.87 -8.86
N ASN A 130 -0.90 -11.65 -8.40
CA ASN A 130 -1.28 -12.93 -9.01
C ASN A 130 -2.11 -12.69 -10.26
N ASN A 131 -1.43 -12.49 -11.39
CA ASN A 131 -2.06 -12.46 -12.70
C ASN A 131 -1.51 -13.61 -13.56
N THR A 132 -2.22 -13.94 -14.64
CA THR A 132 -1.86 -15.02 -15.59
C THR A 132 -0.49 -14.83 -16.26
N LYS A 133 0.20 -13.70 -16.04
CA LYS A 133 1.48 -13.35 -16.65
C LYS A 133 2.69 -13.69 -15.78
N ARG A 134 2.51 -13.98 -14.48
CA ARG A 134 3.61 -14.23 -13.54
C ARG A 134 3.64 -15.67 -13.04
N THR A 135 4.84 -16.21 -12.88
CA THR A 135 5.08 -17.51 -12.21
C THR A 135 5.03 -17.36 -10.68
N GLU A 136 4.78 -18.44 -9.96
CA GLU A 136 4.79 -18.46 -8.48
C GLU A 136 6.12 -17.96 -7.89
N ASN A 137 7.24 -18.30 -8.53
CA ASN A 137 8.57 -17.82 -8.14
C ASN A 137 8.70 -16.30 -8.30
N GLN A 138 8.23 -15.75 -9.42
CA GLN A 138 8.22 -14.29 -9.64
C GLN A 138 7.33 -13.59 -8.62
N ILE A 139 6.14 -14.12 -8.33
CA ILE A 139 5.25 -13.58 -7.32
C ILE A 139 5.92 -13.58 -5.94
N SER A 140 6.53 -14.70 -5.54
CA SER A 140 7.23 -14.82 -4.26
C SER A 140 8.39 -13.84 -4.14
N PHE A 141 9.18 -13.70 -5.21
CA PHE A 141 10.27 -12.74 -5.29
C PHE A 141 9.78 -11.30 -5.14
N LEU A 142 8.75 -10.91 -5.89
CA LEU A 142 8.15 -9.57 -5.82
C LEU A 142 7.60 -9.28 -4.42
N LYS A 143 6.85 -10.22 -3.81
CA LYS A 143 6.36 -10.09 -2.44
C LYS A 143 7.51 -9.89 -1.45
N GLY A 144 8.63 -10.59 -1.63
CA GLY A 144 9.84 -10.43 -0.82
C GLY A 144 10.45 -9.04 -0.93
N ILE A 145 10.62 -8.52 -2.16
CA ILE A 145 11.18 -7.18 -2.36
C ILE A 145 10.23 -6.10 -1.87
N ILE A 146 8.94 -6.16 -2.22
CA ILE A 146 7.95 -5.17 -1.76
C ILE A 146 7.92 -5.14 -0.23
N SER A 147 7.99 -6.30 0.43
CA SER A 147 8.07 -6.35 1.89
C SER A 147 9.30 -5.65 2.42
N ARG A 148 10.49 -5.90 1.85
CA ARG A 148 11.75 -5.33 2.31
C ARG A 148 11.89 -3.83 2.04
N GLU A 149 11.46 -3.37 0.86
CA GLU A 149 11.67 -1.99 0.41
C GLU A 149 10.53 -1.05 0.80
N LEU A 150 9.28 -1.56 0.85
CA LEU A 150 8.09 -0.75 1.13
C LEU A 150 7.55 -0.97 2.54
N PHE A 151 7.19 -2.21 2.91
CA PHE A 151 6.42 -2.42 4.14
C PHE A 151 7.26 -2.43 5.42
N VAL A 152 8.39 -3.13 5.45
CA VAL A 152 9.24 -3.23 6.64
C VAL A 152 9.77 -1.87 7.09
N PRO A 153 10.30 -1.00 6.20
CA PRO A 153 10.79 0.32 6.60
C PRO A 153 9.68 1.27 7.04
N ASN A 154 8.46 1.06 6.55
CA ASN A 154 7.30 1.94 6.77
C ASN A 154 6.20 1.27 7.60
N LYS A 155 6.55 0.28 8.44
CA LYS A 155 5.59 -0.52 9.20
C LYS A 155 4.65 0.34 10.06
N GLU A 156 5.21 1.34 10.75
CA GLU A 156 4.45 2.26 11.61
C GLU A 156 3.42 3.03 10.79
N ILE A 157 3.83 3.57 9.64
CA ILE A 157 2.98 4.33 8.72
C ILE A 157 1.85 3.43 8.18
N PHE A 158 2.14 2.20 7.75
CA PHE A 158 1.07 1.32 7.26
C PHE A 158 0.12 0.88 8.36
N THR A 159 0.64 0.62 9.57
CA THR A 159 -0.21 0.26 10.71
C THR A 159 -1.14 1.41 11.08
N GLU A 160 -0.61 2.62 11.23
CA GLU A 160 -1.38 3.83 11.51
C GLU A 160 -2.45 4.07 10.43
N PHE A 161 -2.08 3.98 9.14
CA PHE A 161 -3.00 4.13 8.02
C PHE A 161 -4.22 3.21 8.15
N THR A 162 -3.97 1.92 8.39
CA THR A 162 -5.05 0.92 8.48
C THR A 162 -5.91 1.10 9.72
N THR A 163 -5.31 1.45 10.87
CA THR A 163 -6.04 1.75 12.11
C THR A 163 -6.94 2.98 11.93
N LEU A 164 -6.43 4.05 11.33
CA LEU A 164 -7.20 5.25 11.07
C LEU A 164 -8.33 5.00 10.07
N MET A 165 -8.08 4.24 9.01
CA MET A 165 -9.12 3.88 8.04
C MET A 165 -10.27 3.06 8.67
N GLN A 166 -9.97 2.23 9.67
CA GLN A 166 -10.98 1.45 10.39
C GLN A 166 -11.80 2.30 11.38
N HIS A 167 -11.15 3.24 12.08
CA HIS A 167 -11.71 3.87 13.27
C HIS A 167 -11.93 5.39 13.19
N ASP A 168 -11.19 6.12 12.37
CA ASP A 168 -11.28 7.58 12.31
C ASP A 168 -12.45 8.01 11.40
N PRO A 169 -13.41 8.82 11.90
CA PRO A 169 -14.58 9.23 11.14
C PRO A 169 -14.23 10.11 9.94
N THR A 170 -13.05 10.74 9.89
CA THR A 170 -12.61 11.50 8.72
C THR A 170 -12.53 10.61 7.48
N PHE A 171 -12.29 9.30 7.63
CA PHE A 171 -12.25 8.31 6.55
C PHE A 171 -13.63 7.89 6.02
N ASN A 172 -14.73 8.32 6.65
CA ASN A 172 -16.08 8.14 6.10
C ASN A 172 -16.35 9.14 4.96
N PHE A 173 -16.35 8.66 3.72
CA PHE A 173 -16.55 9.47 2.52
C PHE A 173 -17.90 10.17 2.51
N ASP A 174 -18.96 9.48 2.96
CA ASP A 174 -20.32 10.01 2.90
C ASP A 174 -20.49 11.23 3.82
N SER A 175 -19.73 11.31 4.92
CA SER A 175 -19.77 12.45 5.85
C SER A 175 -18.68 13.50 5.63
N SER A 176 -17.52 13.13 5.07
CA SER A 176 -16.40 14.05 4.86
C SER A 176 -16.28 14.58 3.43
N GLY A 177 -16.93 13.95 2.45
CA GLY A 177 -16.73 14.22 1.03
C GLY A 177 -15.28 14.01 0.58
N HIS A 178 -14.91 14.72 -0.48
CA HIS A 178 -13.57 14.67 -1.05
C HIS A 178 -12.54 15.46 -0.23
N SER A 179 -11.33 14.90 -0.21
CA SER A 179 -10.13 15.57 0.24
C SER A 179 -9.00 15.35 -0.78
N VAL A 180 -8.55 16.41 -1.44
CA VAL A 180 -7.65 16.32 -2.59
C VAL A 180 -6.34 17.03 -2.29
N LEU A 181 -5.23 16.30 -2.38
CA LEU A 181 -3.90 16.88 -2.32
C LEU A 181 -3.43 17.25 -3.72
N MET A 182 -3.08 18.52 -3.93
CA MET A 182 -2.73 19.06 -5.25
C MET A 182 -1.28 19.52 -5.31
N ALA A 183 -0.62 19.17 -6.41
CA ALA A 183 0.66 19.68 -6.86
C ALA A 183 0.53 20.12 -8.33
N THR A 184 -0.33 21.10 -8.56
CA THR A 184 -0.56 21.71 -9.88
C THR A 184 0.05 23.09 -9.97
N ARG A 185 0.16 23.66 -11.18
CA ARG A 185 0.72 25.01 -11.36
C ARG A 185 -0.04 26.07 -10.55
N GLU A 186 -1.37 25.98 -10.57
CA GLU A 186 -2.27 26.93 -9.88
C GLU A 186 -2.40 26.64 -8.38
N ASN A 187 -2.34 25.36 -8.00
CA ASN A 187 -2.61 24.90 -6.64
C ASN A 187 -1.48 24.00 -6.16
N PHE A 188 -0.31 24.61 -5.96
CA PHE A 188 0.89 23.89 -5.61
C PHE A 188 0.98 23.63 -4.10
N ASN A 189 1.11 22.35 -3.74
CA ASN A 189 1.18 21.89 -2.36
C ASN A 189 -0.02 22.33 -1.51
N THR A 190 -1.22 22.21 -2.07
CA THR A 190 -2.48 22.65 -1.47
C THR A 190 -3.36 21.46 -1.15
N PHE A 191 -4.01 21.49 0.02
CA PHE A 191 -4.99 20.48 0.41
C PHE A 191 -6.41 21.05 0.35
N PHE A 192 -7.23 20.50 -0.54
CA PHE A 192 -8.63 20.88 -0.69
C PHE A 192 -9.54 19.91 0.05
N ILE A 193 -10.57 20.44 0.70
CA ILE A 193 -11.64 19.63 1.30
C ILE A 193 -13.01 20.02 0.74
N SER A 194 -13.94 19.07 0.73
CA SER A 194 -15.32 19.31 0.34
C SER A 194 -16.01 20.29 1.28
N LYS A 195 -16.83 21.17 0.71
CA LYS A 195 -17.59 22.17 1.48
C LYS A 195 -18.77 21.53 2.23
N GLY A 196 -19.21 20.37 1.77
CA GLY A 196 -20.32 19.62 2.36
C GLY A 196 -19.94 18.75 3.57
N ALA A 197 -18.67 18.70 3.96
CA ALA A 197 -18.23 17.90 5.10
C ALA A 197 -18.86 18.38 6.42
N GLU A 198 -19.08 17.50 7.40
CA GLU A 198 -19.57 17.91 8.73
C GLU A 198 -18.67 18.99 9.36
N ALA A 199 -19.26 19.99 10.03
CA ALA A 199 -18.52 21.16 10.53
C ALA A 199 -17.36 20.80 11.47
N SER A 200 -17.54 19.79 12.33
CA SER A 200 -16.50 19.28 13.23
C SER A 200 -15.33 18.62 12.47
N LEU A 201 -15.63 17.92 11.37
CA LEU A 201 -14.62 17.32 10.50
C LEU A 201 -13.90 18.40 9.68
N GLN A 202 -14.62 19.40 9.19
CA GLN A 202 -14.01 20.55 8.49
C GLN A 202 -13.01 21.26 9.38
N GLU A 203 -13.37 21.56 10.63
CA GLU A 203 -12.48 22.22 11.58
C GLU A 203 -11.19 21.42 11.77
N LYS A 204 -11.29 20.10 11.96
CA LYS A 204 -10.11 19.21 12.08
C LYS A 204 -9.25 19.21 10.82
N LEU A 205 -9.87 19.10 9.63
CA LEU A 205 -9.16 18.96 8.36
C LEU A 205 -8.51 20.28 7.87
N LEU A 206 -9.10 21.43 8.21
CA LEU A 206 -8.57 22.76 7.87
C LEU A 206 -7.43 23.21 8.78
N GLN A 207 -7.16 22.49 9.88
CA GLN A 207 -6.03 22.85 10.73
C GLN A 207 -4.73 22.87 9.92
N PRO A 208 -3.91 23.93 10.05
CA PRO A 208 -2.58 23.96 9.47
C PRO A 208 -1.77 22.74 9.90
N THR A 209 -1.05 22.14 8.96
CA THR A 209 -0.22 20.95 9.17
C THR A 209 1.13 21.09 8.49
N ALA A 210 2.06 20.25 8.89
CA ALA A 210 3.41 20.26 8.37
C ALA A 210 3.45 19.90 6.88
N GLY A 211 4.38 20.49 6.14
CA GLY A 211 4.65 20.12 4.75
C GLY A 211 3.63 20.61 3.74
N LEU A 212 2.53 21.26 4.15
CA LEU A 212 1.53 21.84 3.25
C LEU A 212 1.58 23.37 3.26
N THR A 213 1.27 24.00 2.12
CA THR A 213 1.20 25.47 2.03
C THR A 213 -0.03 26.00 2.75
N TYR A 214 -1.20 25.42 2.48
CA TYR A 214 -2.44 25.68 3.20
C TYR A 214 -3.47 24.59 2.93
N ALA A 215 -4.46 24.51 3.81
CA ALA A 215 -5.68 23.73 3.66
C ALA A 215 -6.86 24.68 3.39
N THR A 216 -7.70 24.36 2.40
CA THR A 216 -8.86 25.19 2.07
C THR A 216 -10.07 24.34 1.69
N THR A 217 -11.26 24.92 1.79
CA THR A 217 -12.47 24.32 1.22
C THR A 217 -12.53 24.54 -0.28
N GLY A 218 -13.23 23.67 -1.01
CA GLY A 218 -13.47 23.81 -2.45
C GLY A 218 -13.15 22.58 -3.30
N ALA A 219 -12.90 21.41 -2.71
CA ALA A 219 -12.62 20.19 -3.48
C ALA A 219 -13.71 19.90 -4.52
N ASP A 220 -14.99 20.05 -4.13
CA ASP A 220 -16.14 19.82 -5.01
C ASP A 220 -16.13 20.76 -6.23
N PHE A 221 -15.70 22.01 -6.04
CA PHE A 221 -15.64 23.00 -7.11
C PHE A 221 -14.52 22.66 -8.10
N VAL A 222 -13.33 22.33 -7.57
CA VAL A 222 -12.18 21.93 -8.39
C VAL A 222 -12.53 20.69 -9.22
N LEU A 223 -13.15 19.69 -8.62
CA LEU A 223 -13.52 18.46 -9.31
C LEU A 223 -14.64 18.69 -10.35
N LYS A 224 -15.66 19.52 -10.05
CA LYS A 224 -16.73 19.86 -11.01
C LYS A 224 -16.27 20.70 -12.19
N LYS A 225 -15.14 21.41 -12.07
CA LYS A 225 -14.53 22.13 -13.19
C LYS A 225 -13.94 21.18 -14.23
N GLU A 226 -13.44 20.03 -13.78
CA GLU A 226 -12.65 19.09 -14.59
C GLU A 226 -13.46 17.86 -15.03
N PHE A 227 -14.43 17.44 -14.21
CA PHE A 227 -15.20 16.22 -14.41
C PHE A 227 -16.69 16.51 -14.51
N SER A 228 -17.35 15.78 -15.42
CA SER A 228 -18.80 15.77 -15.56
C SER A 228 -19.48 15.09 -14.39
N ALA A 229 -20.77 15.37 -14.16
CA ALA A 229 -21.53 14.73 -13.07
C ALA A 229 -21.50 13.19 -13.12
N PRO A 230 -21.66 12.51 -14.28
CA PRO A 230 -21.54 11.06 -14.34
C PRO A 230 -20.14 10.52 -14.00
N GLU A 231 -19.07 11.24 -14.35
CA GLU A 231 -17.70 10.87 -13.98
C GLU A 231 -17.49 10.98 -12.47
N LEU A 232 -18.01 12.06 -11.86
CA LEU A 232 -17.99 12.23 -10.40
C LEU A 232 -18.78 11.14 -9.69
N ASP A 233 -19.93 10.73 -10.21
CA ASP A 233 -20.72 9.63 -9.62
C ASP A 233 -19.92 8.31 -9.64
N ILE A 234 -19.18 8.05 -10.72
CA ILE A 234 -18.28 6.89 -10.82
C ILE A 234 -17.14 7.01 -9.79
N ILE A 235 -16.45 8.16 -9.75
CA ILE A 235 -15.36 8.42 -8.80
C ILE A 235 -15.84 8.19 -7.36
N ASN A 236 -16.98 8.77 -6.99
CA ASN A 236 -17.58 8.67 -5.67
C ASN A 236 -17.91 7.22 -5.32
N SER A 237 -18.59 6.52 -6.23
CA SER A 237 -18.96 5.11 -6.00
C SER A 237 -17.72 4.22 -5.80
N GLN A 238 -16.64 4.48 -6.52
CA GLN A 238 -15.38 3.73 -6.39
C GLN A 238 -14.69 4.01 -5.05
N ILE A 239 -14.65 5.28 -4.60
CA ILE A 239 -14.08 5.65 -3.30
C ILE A 239 -14.89 5.02 -2.16
N SER A 240 -16.23 5.14 -2.17
CA SER A 240 -17.09 4.52 -1.14
C SER A 240 -16.94 3.00 -1.11
N SER A 241 -16.81 2.35 -2.28
CA SER A 241 -16.61 0.89 -2.35
C SER A 241 -15.28 0.46 -1.75
N LEU A 242 -14.19 1.16 -2.06
CA LEU A 242 -12.88 0.92 -1.44
C LEU A 242 -12.97 1.08 0.08
N GLU A 243 -13.63 2.13 0.56
CA GLU A 243 -13.71 2.44 1.99
C GLU A 243 -14.41 1.32 2.72
N GLN A 244 -15.60 0.94 2.22
CA GLN A 244 -16.41 -0.09 2.84
C GLN A 244 -15.67 -1.42 2.94
N ILE A 245 -14.86 -1.79 1.95
CA ILE A 245 -14.09 -3.03 1.97
C ILE A 245 -13.00 -2.94 3.03
N TYR A 246 -12.10 -1.97 2.90
CA TYR A 246 -10.90 -1.91 3.72
C TYR A 246 -11.20 -1.59 5.18
N ARG A 247 -12.24 -0.80 5.45
CA ARG A 247 -12.71 -0.49 6.82
C ARG A 247 -13.21 -1.73 7.57
N ASN A 248 -13.75 -2.73 6.85
CA ASN A 248 -14.32 -3.94 7.45
C ASN A 248 -13.36 -5.13 7.49
N MET A 249 -12.15 -4.99 6.94
CA MET A 249 -11.15 -6.05 6.92
C MET A 249 -10.21 -5.95 8.13
N SER A 250 -9.76 -7.10 8.66
CA SER A 250 -8.74 -7.14 9.70
C SER A 250 -7.33 -6.97 9.09
N TYR A 251 -6.53 -6.08 9.68
CA TYR A 251 -5.14 -5.86 9.28
C TYR A 251 -4.20 -6.72 10.11
N ASN A 252 -3.32 -7.47 9.45
CA ASN A 252 -2.22 -8.19 10.08
C ASN A 252 -0.88 -7.53 9.71
N PRO A 253 -0.21 -6.83 10.64
CA PRO A 253 1.08 -6.19 10.38
C PRO A 253 2.20 -7.16 9.98
N ALA A 254 2.07 -8.46 10.25
CA ALA A 254 3.04 -9.47 9.84
C ALA A 254 2.91 -9.86 8.36
N SER A 255 1.76 -9.57 7.73
CA SER A 255 1.54 -9.80 6.30
C SER A 255 0.71 -8.67 5.68
N PRO A 256 1.26 -7.45 5.62
CA PRO A 256 0.54 -6.25 5.17
C PRO A 256 0.09 -6.39 3.71
N PHE A 257 0.88 -7.04 2.87
CA PHE A 257 0.49 -7.25 1.47
C PHE A 257 -0.79 -8.09 1.33
N THR A 258 -1.00 -9.10 2.19
CA THR A 258 -2.22 -9.92 2.17
C THR A 258 -3.48 -9.08 2.43
N TYR A 259 -3.40 -8.07 3.28
CA TYR A 259 -4.51 -7.16 3.55
C TYR A 259 -4.91 -6.40 2.27
N PHE A 260 -3.92 -5.84 1.58
CA PHE A 260 -4.11 -5.12 0.32
C PHE A 260 -4.59 -6.02 -0.83
N GLU A 261 -4.01 -7.21 -0.96
CA GLU A 261 -4.39 -8.21 -1.96
C GLU A 261 -5.83 -8.71 -1.76
N THR A 262 -6.20 -9.02 -0.51
CA THR A 262 -7.55 -9.49 -0.17
C THR A 262 -8.60 -8.41 -0.45
N GLY A 263 -8.30 -7.14 -0.16
CA GLY A 263 -9.22 -6.03 -0.38
C GLY A 263 -9.47 -5.78 -1.87
N ALA A 264 -8.40 -5.86 -2.69
CA ALA A 264 -8.54 -5.78 -4.15
C ALA A 264 -9.39 -6.92 -4.72
N LEU A 265 -9.19 -8.16 -4.25
CA LEU A 265 -10.01 -9.31 -4.65
C LEU A 265 -11.50 -9.13 -4.29
N GLN A 266 -11.80 -8.60 -3.10
CA GLN A 266 -13.18 -8.30 -2.69
C GLN A 266 -13.79 -7.19 -3.55
N LEU A 267 -13.03 -6.13 -3.86
CA LEU A 267 -13.49 -5.06 -4.75
C LEU A 267 -13.87 -5.62 -6.10
N ARG A 268 -12.99 -6.44 -6.68
CA ARG A 268 -13.22 -7.12 -7.95
C ARG A 268 -14.47 -8.01 -7.92
N ALA A 269 -14.69 -8.75 -6.83
CA ALA A 269 -15.88 -9.57 -6.65
C ALA A 269 -17.18 -8.75 -6.59
N ILE A 270 -17.19 -7.63 -5.85
CA ILE A 270 -18.36 -6.72 -5.76
C ILE A 270 -18.68 -6.13 -7.13
N VAL A 271 -17.64 -5.68 -7.83
CA VAL A 271 -17.74 -5.18 -9.19
C VAL A 271 -18.38 -6.25 -10.07
N PHE A 272 -17.84 -7.47 -10.15
CA PHE A 272 -18.43 -8.57 -10.95
C PHE A 272 -19.88 -8.91 -10.57
N GLN A 273 -20.24 -8.89 -9.29
CA GLN A 273 -21.61 -9.16 -8.84
C GLN A 273 -22.61 -8.09 -9.27
N LYS A 274 -22.20 -6.80 -9.31
CA LYS A 274 -23.05 -5.71 -9.82
C LYS A 274 -23.35 -5.93 -11.31
N PHE A 275 -22.40 -6.45 -12.08
CA PHE A 275 -22.62 -6.79 -13.51
C PHE A 275 -23.46 -8.05 -13.71
N SER A 276 -23.30 -9.08 -12.88
CA SER A 276 -24.06 -10.33 -13.04
C SER A 276 -25.54 -10.22 -12.62
N LYS A 277 -25.89 -9.26 -11.76
CA LYS A 277 -27.28 -9.00 -11.33
C LYS A 277 -28.00 -7.92 -12.13
N GLY A 278 -27.32 -7.23 -13.05
CA GLY A 278 -27.86 -6.11 -13.84
C GLY A 278 -28.71 -6.48 -15.06
N SER A 279 -28.89 -7.77 -15.39
CA SER A 279 -29.72 -8.20 -16.53
C SER A 279 -31.22 -8.28 -16.20
N SER A 280 -31.77 -7.27 -15.52
CA SER A 280 -33.21 -7.05 -15.35
C SER A 280 -33.49 -5.72 -14.62
N MET A 281 -33.28 -4.58 -15.26
CA MET A 281 -34.14 -3.38 -15.17
C MET A 281 -33.49 -2.19 -15.89
N ALA A 282 -34.31 -1.50 -16.67
CA ALA A 282 -33.95 -0.40 -17.56
C ALA A 282 -33.48 0.87 -16.84
N TYR A 283 -32.22 0.92 -16.44
CA TYR A 283 -31.47 2.16 -16.24
C TYR A 283 -30.22 2.17 -17.13
N SER A 284 -30.27 2.96 -18.21
CA SER A 284 -29.12 3.54 -18.90
C SER A 284 -28.11 2.56 -19.55
N THR A 285 -28.49 2.06 -20.71
CA THR A 285 -27.69 1.31 -21.70
C THR A 285 -26.42 1.99 -22.23
N LYS A 286 -26.08 3.22 -21.79
CA LYS A 286 -24.81 3.89 -22.14
C LYS A 286 -23.77 3.90 -21.00
N LEU A 287 -24.21 3.98 -19.73
CA LEU A 287 -23.30 3.96 -18.59
C LEU A 287 -22.82 2.52 -18.30
N ASP A 288 -23.73 1.54 -18.45
CA ASP A 288 -23.46 0.12 -18.22
C ASP A 288 -22.50 -0.50 -19.25
N VAL A 289 -22.59 -0.08 -20.51
CA VAL A 289 -21.65 -0.53 -21.57
C VAL A 289 -20.28 0.10 -21.40
N THR A 290 -20.20 1.32 -20.84
CA THR A 290 -18.93 2.02 -20.61
C THR A 290 -18.18 1.42 -19.42
N LEU A 291 -18.87 1.13 -18.31
CA LEU A 291 -18.27 0.47 -17.14
C LEU A 291 -17.94 -1.01 -17.40
N ALA A 292 -18.76 -1.73 -18.18
CA ALA A 292 -18.46 -3.11 -18.55
C ALA A 292 -17.23 -3.24 -19.47
N ARG A 293 -17.01 -2.30 -20.41
CA ARG A 293 -15.76 -2.22 -21.20
C ARG A 293 -14.54 -1.83 -20.36
N ILE A 294 -14.73 -0.95 -19.38
CA ILE A 294 -13.69 -0.58 -18.40
C ILE A 294 -13.19 -1.82 -17.62
N LEU A 295 -14.01 -2.86 -17.45
CA LEU A 295 -13.72 -3.98 -16.56
C LEU A 295 -13.33 -5.30 -17.25
N GLU A 296 -13.13 -5.31 -18.57
CA GLU A 296 -12.51 -6.45 -19.24
C GLU A 296 -10.99 -6.47 -18.97
N PRO A 297 -10.45 -7.50 -18.30
CA PRO A 297 -9.02 -7.58 -17.97
C PRO A 297 -8.09 -7.55 -19.19
N SER A 298 -8.62 -7.85 -20.38
CA SER A 298 -7.94 -7.86 -21.68
C SER A 298 -7.90 -6.49 -22.38
N GLU A 299 -8.76 -5.53 -22.02
CA GLU A 299 -8.77 -4.16 -22.56
C GLU A 299 -8.09 -3.14 -21.62
N LEU A 300 -7.55 -3.62 -20.50
CA LEU A 300 -6.84 -2.84 -19.50
C LEU A 300 -5.55 -2.24 -20.07
N SER A 301 -5.63 -0.97 -20.47
CA SER A 301 -4.47 -0.16 -20.86
C SER A 301 -3.62 0.21 -19.66
N VAL A 302 -2.32 0.31 -19.93
CA VAL A 302 -1.28 0.60 -18.95
C VAL A 302 -1.52 2.01 -18.38
N GLY A 303 -1.93 2.10 -17.11
CA GLY A 303 -2.29 3.38 -16.47
C GLY A 303 -1.17 4.43 -16.49
N ILE A 304 -1.50 5.67 -16.14
CA ILE A 304 -0.66 6.87 -16.34
C ILE A 304 0.75 6.66 -15.79
N LEU A 305 0.89 5.98 -14.64
CA LEU A 305 2.15 5.64 -13.97
C LEU A 305 2.88 4.40 -14.53
N SER A 306 2.55 3.88 -15.72
CA SER A 306 3.10 2.59 -16.19
C SER A 306 3.68 2.55 -17.60
N THR A 307 3.53 3.58 -18.42
CA THR A 307 4.30 3.72 -19.66
C THR A 307 4.53 5.20 -19.98
N PRO A 308 5.79 5.67 -20.16
CA PRO A 308 6.12 7.04 -20.59
C PRO A 308 5.82 7.34 -22.06
N GLU A 309 5.01 6.53 -22.76
CA GLU A 309 4.91 6.57 -24.23
C GLU A 309 4.23 7.84 -24.77
N THR A 310 3.59 8.65 -23.92
CA THR A 310 3.07 9.98 -24.27
C THR A 310 3.96 11.15 -23.85
N TYR A 311 4.97 10.93 -22.99
CA TYR A 311 5.94 11.95 -22.59
C TYR A 311 7.20 11.84 -23.47
N ALA A 312 7.02 12.07 -24.77
CA ALA A 312 8.13 12.10 -25.73
C ALA A 312 9.08 13.28 -25.49
N GLU A 313 8.61 14.33 -24.81
CA GLU A 313 9.36 15.54 -24.50
C GLU A 313 9.56 15.63 -22.98
N SER A 314 10.82 15.82 -22.55
CA SER A 314 11.15 16.10 -21.15
C SER A 314 10.52 17.44 -20.76
N ILE A 315 9.54 17.39 -19.86
CA ILE A 315 8.87 18.60 -19.37
C ILE A 315 9.76 19.23 -18.29
N PRO A 316 10.24 20.48 -18.51
CA PRO A 316 11.03 21.17 -17.52
C PRO A 316 10.17 21.50 -16.29
N TRP A 317 10.83 21.56 -15.14
CA TRP A 317 10.20 21.98 -13.90
C TRP A 317 9.64 23.42 -14.01
N ASP A 318 8.48 23.68 -13.41
CA ASP A 318 7.86 25.00 -13.44
C ASP A 318 8.73 26.05 -12.71
N PRO A 319 9.22 27.11 -13.39
CA PRO A 319 10.04 28.14 -12.77
C PRO A 319 9.30 28.95 -11.68
N ASN A 320 7.96 28.97 -11.69
CA ASN A 320 7.17 29.65 -10.65
C ASN A 320 7.21 28.92 -9.30
N HIS A 321 7.65 27.65 -9.29
CA HIS A 321 7.74 26.80 -8.11
C HIS A 321 9.19 26.36 -7.87
N PRO A 322 10.15 27.26 -7.65
CA PRO A 322 11.57 26.93 -7.67
C PRO A 322 11.93 25.85 -6.64
N ARG A 323 12.60 24.79 -7.09
CA ARG A 323 13.11 23.73 -6.20
C ARG A 323 14.31 24.24 -5.42
N LYS A 324 14.31 24.02 -4.11
CA LYS A 324 15.51 24.16 -3.30
C LYS A 324 16.15 22.79 -3.11
N THR A 325 17.18 22.48 -3.89
CA THR A 325 17.97 21.26 -3.72
C THR A 325 18.75 21.30 -2.40
N LEU A 326 19.08 20.17 -1.80
CA LEU A 326 19.98 20.12 -0.62
C LEU A 326 21.28 20.91 -0.85
N GLU A 327 21.78 20.89 -2.10
CA GLU A 327 22.93 21.67 -2.56
C GLU A 327 22.69 23.19 -2.47
N SER A 328 21.48 23.67 -2.80
CA SER A 328 21.08 25.08 -2.62
C SER A 328 20.98 25.51 -1.15
N TRP A 329 20.90 24.55 -0.21
CA TRP A 329 21.00 24.79 1.23
C TRP A 329 22.43 24.66 1.77
N GLY A 330 23.43 24.45 0.90
CA GLY A 330 24.83 24.26 1.30
C GLY A 330 25.12 22.90 1.94
N ILE A 331 24.19 21.95 1.86
CA ILE A 331 24.36 20.59 2.38
C ILE A 331 25.03 19.75 1.29
N SER A 332 26.36 19.56 1.40
CA SER A 332 27.10 18.66 0.50
C SER A 332 26.60 17.23 0.65
N ARG A 333 26.48 16.51 -0.47
CA ARG A 333 26.08 15.08 -0.53
C ARG A 333 27.03 14.12 0.22
N ASP A 334 28.09 14.62 0.82
CA ASP A 334 29.09 13.81 1.54
C ASP A 334 28.58 13.21 2.86
N GLN A 335 27.34 13.47 3.27
CA GLN A 335 26.69 12.70 4.33
C GLN A 335 26.10 11.39 3.79
N HIS A 336 26.99 10.41 3.60
CA HIS A 336 26.66 9.01 3.30
C HIS A 336 25.95 8.23 4.44
N SER A 337 25.30 8.88 5.41
CA SER A 337 24.78 8.21 6.61
C SER A 337 23.26 8.13 6.74
N LEU A 338 22.47 8.48 5.72
CA LEU A 338 21.05 8.11 5.66
C LEU A 338 20.79 7.25 4.43
N ARG A 339 21.42 6.07 4.39
CA ARG A 339 20.93 4.99 3.53
C ARG A 339 19.64 4.45 4.17
N PRO A 340 18.52 4.35 3.43
CA PRO A 340 17.52 3.33 3.74
C PRO A 340 18.25 1.99 3.69
N MET A 341 18.03 1.12 4.67
CA MET A 341 18.61 -0.23 4.72
C MET A 341 18.15 -1.08 3.52
N ALA A 342 18.81 -0.93 2.39
CA ALA A 342 18.80 -1.87 1.29
C ALA A 342 20.26 -2.25 1.00
N LEU A 343 20.56 -3.53 1.21
CA LEU A 343 21.85 -4.17 0.93
C LEU A 343 22.31 -3.81 -0.49
N THR A 344 23.29 -2.92 -0.59
CA THR A 344 24.14 -2.79 -1.76
C THR A 344 25.42 -3.55 -1.46
N GLU A 345 25.75 -4.50 -2.33
CA GLU A 345 27.04 -5.20 -2.34
C GLU A 345 28.17 -4.18 -2.14
N GLN A 346 28.77 -4.18 -0.95
CA GLN A 346 30.00 -3.45 -0.75
C GLN A 346 31.06 -4.14 -1.62
N LYS A 347 31.58 -3.45 -2.63
CA LYS A 347 32.94 -3.70 -3.10
C LYS A 347 33.87 -3.40 -1.92
N ILE A 348 34.03 -4.38 -1.04
CA ILE A 348 35.05 -4.39 -0.01
C ILE A 348 36.37 -4.37 -0.77
N LYS A 349 37.11 -3.26 -0.71
CA LYS A 349 38.55 -3.33 -0.94
C LYS A 349 39.06 -4.32 0.10
N ARG A 350 39.44 -5.52 -0.35
CA ARG A 350 40.13 -6.51 0.49
C ARG A 350 41.45 -5.86 0.93
N THR A 351 41.45 -5.22 2.07
CA THR A 351 42.66 -5.04 2.85
C THR A 351 43.00 -6.42 3.39
N GLU A 352 44.09 -7.02 2.91
CA GLU A 352 44.65 -8.20 3.54
C GLU A 352 45.00 -7.85 4.98
N ILE A 353 44.24 -8.40 5.92
CA ILE A 353 44.56 -8.29 7.34
C ILE A 353 45.70 -9.27 7.58
N ASP A 354 46.87 -8.77 7.95
CA ASP A 354 48.00 -9.63 8.36
C ASP A 354 47.63 -10.38 9.63
N MET A 355 47.23 -11.64 9.46
CA MET A 355 46.80 -12.52 10.54
C MET A 355 47.95 -13.01 11.44
N LYS A 356 49.21 -12.64 11.16
CA LYS A 356 50.36 -13.13 11.95
C LYS A 356 50.34 -12.65 13.40
N ASN A 357 49.64 -11.55 13.71
CA ASN A 357 49.62 -10.94 15.04
C ASN A 357 48.21 -10.81 15.68
N TYR A 358 47.19 -11.47 15.14
CA TYR A 358 45.85 -11.42 15.74
C TYR A 358 45.78 -12.29 17.01
N LYS A 359 45.93 -11.64 18.17
CA LYS A 359 45.61 -12.26 19.46
C LYS A 359 44.09 -12.28 19.61
N ARG A 360 43.51 -13.48 19.56
CA ARG A 360 42.08 -13.72 19.85
C ARG A 360 41.69 -12.97 21.13
N GLY A 361 40.55 -12.27 21.08
CA GLY A 361 39.93 -11.64 22.24
C GLY A 361 39.64 -12.63 23.37
N PRO A 362 39.21 -12.14 24.56
CA PRO A 362 39.20 -12.90 25.79
C PRO A 362 38.28 -14.12 25.70
N THR A 363 38.88 -15.30 25.60
CA THR A 363 38.21 -16.61 25.47
C THR A 363 37.56 -17.10 26.76
N GLU A 364 37.75 -16.43 27.90
CA GLU A 364 37.33 -16.94 29.21
C GLU A 364 35.87 -16.62 29.57
N GLN A 365 35.22 -15.65 28.91
CA GLN A 365 33.82 -15.29 29.20
C GLN A 365 32.79 -15.96 28.25
N ALA A 366 33.24 -16.66 27.21
CA ALA A 366 32.34 -17.35 26.27
C ALA A 366 31.84 -18.71 26.81
N THR A 367 32.52 -19.30 27.80
CA THR A 367 32.17 -20.59 28.37
C THR A 367 31.09 -20.55 29.45
N GLU A 368 30.72 -19.37 29.96
CA GLU A 368 29.74 -19.22 31.05
C GLU A 368 28.35 -18.77 30.59
N TYR A 369 28.15 -18.49 29.29
CA TYR A 369 26.84 -18.07 28.79
C TYR A 369 25.93 -19.28 28.55
N GLN A 370 25.14 -19.69 29.55
CA GLN A 370 24.03 -20.63 29.35
C GLN A 370 22.79 -19.85 28.90
N LEU A 371 22.32 -20.12 27.67
CA LEU A 371 21.00 -19.71 27.22
C LEU A 371 19.94 -20.37 28.11
N GLU A 372 19.15 -19.57 28.84
CA GLU A 372 17.92 -20.03 29.46
C GLU A 372 16.88 -20.37 28.38
N ASN A 373 16.94 -21.60 27.87
CA ASN A 373 15.89 -22.16 27.04
C ASN A 373 14.66 -22.40 27.92
N LYS A 374 13.62 -21.58 27.75
CA LYS A 374 12.26 -21.91 28.22
C LYS A 374 11.90 -23.28 27.65
N LYS A 375 11.90 -24.32 28.50
CA LYS A 375 11.44 -25.65 28.12
C LYS A 375 9.95 -25.57 27.74
N ASN A 376 9.65 -25.86 26.49
CA ASN A 376 8.28 -26.08 26.04
C ASN A 376 7.63 -27.18 26.89
N PRO A 377 6.34 -27.04 27.27
CA PRO A 377 5.65 -28.05 28.06
C PRO A 377 5.64 -29.37 27.31
N THR A 378 6.19 -30.42 27.92
CA THR A 378 6.20 -31.77 27.38
C THR A 378 4.76 -32.29 27.32
N VAL A 379 4.17 -32.31 26.13
CA VAL A 379 2.84 -32.86 25.89
C VAL A 379 2.94 -34.40 25.89
N VAL A 380 2.01 -35.06 26.57
CA VAL A 380 1.98 -36.52 26.67
C VAL A 380 1.58 -37.11 25.32
N SER A 381 2.47 -37.90 24.72
CA SER A 381 2.23 -38.70 23.51
C SER A 381 0.96 -39.54 23.63
N ARG A 382 -0.15 -39.06 23.04
CA ARG A 382 -1.42 -39.77 22.89
C ARG A 382 -1.58 -40.19 21.44
N LYS A 383 -1.97 -41.45 21.19
CA LYS A 383 -2.30 -41.92 19.84
C LYS A 383 -3.56 -41.22 19.33
N LEU A 384 -3.53 -40.77 18.08
CA LEU A 384 -4.66 -40.12 17.43
C LEU A 384 -5.86 -41.09 17.29
N PRO A 385 -7.09 -40.60 17.50
CA PRO A 385 -8.29 -41.36 17.17
C PRO A 385 -8.42 -41.56 15.64
N PRO A 386 -9.02 -42.67 15.17
CA PRO A 386 -9.12 -42.98 13.75
C PRO A 386 -10.08 -42.05 12.99
N MET A 387 -9.68 -41.62 11.80
CA MET A 387 -10.39 -40.59 11.03
C MET A 387 -11.73 -41.08 10.43
N PRO A 388 -12.84 -40.32 10.60
CA PRO A 388 -14.13 -40.70 10.03
C PRO A 388 -14.16 -40.61 8.49
N LYS A 389 -14.57 -41.68 7.80
CA LYS A 389 -14.46 -41.80 6.32
C LYS A 389 -15.71 -41.46 5.51
N LYS A 390 -16.82 -41.04 6.14
CA LYS A 390 -18.16 -41.05 5.50
C LYS A 390 -18.75 -39.67 5.15
N SER A 391 -18.18 -38.56 5.64
CA SER A 391 -18.73 -37.22 5.38
C SER A 391 -17.71 -36.12 5.69
N VAL A 392 -17.56 -35.16 4.77
CA VAL A 392 -16.65 -33.99 4.92
C VAL A 392 -16.93 -33.23 6.22
N LYS A 393 -18.22 -33.01 6.57
CA LYS A 393 -18.60 -32.32 7.80
C LYS A 393 -18.10 -33.04 9.07
N LYS A 394 -18.12 -34.37 9.06
CA LYS A 394 -17.61 -35.18 10.19
C LYS A 394 -16.08 -35.17 10.28
N ILE A 395 -15.39 -35.04 9.15
CA ILE A 395 -13.93 -34.91 9.10
C ILE A 395 -13.49 -33.56 9.67
N LEU A 396 -14.15 -32.46 9.27
CA LEU A 396 -13.81 -31.12 9.76
C LEU A 396 -14.08 -30.95 11.26
N LEU A 397 -15.21 -31.47 11.76
CA LEU A 397 -15.51 -31.47 13.20
C LEU A 397 -14.48 -32.28 14.00
N HIS A 398 -13.97 -33.36 13.42
CA HIS A 398 -12.94 -34.19 14.04
C HIS A 398 -11.58 -33.48 14.12
N LEU A 399 -11.18 -32.76 13.07
CA LEU A 399 -9.96 -31.95 13.08
C LEU A 399 -10.02 -30.81 14.10
N GLN A 400 -11.18 -30.16 14.23
CA GLN A 400 -11.40 -29.13 15.24
C GLN A 400 -11.22 -29.68 16.67
N GLN A 401 -11.69 -30.90 16.91
CA GLN A 401 -11.52 -31.57 18.19
C GLN A 401 -10.05 -31.92 18.48
N ILE A 402 -9.30 -32.38 17.47
CA ILE A 402 -7.86 -32.67 17.60
C ILE A 402 -7.05 -31.39 17.91
N ILE A 403 -7.40 -30.25 17.32
CA ILE A 403 -6.75 -28.97 17.66
C ILE A 403 -7.05 -28.58 19.11
N HIS A 404 -8.30 -28.79 19.56
CA HIS A 404 -8.71 -28.36 20.89
C HIS A 404 -8.12 -29.24 22.01
N ASP A 405 -7.92 -30.53 21.73
CA ASP A 405 -7.46 -31.54 22.70
C ASP A 405 -5.93 -31.57 22.92
N THR A 406 -5.19 -30.55 22.43
CA THR A 406 -3.75 -30.33 22.68
C THR A 406 -2.85 -31.52 22.32
N TYR A 407 -2.96 -32.04 21.09
CA TYR A 407 -2.03 -33.04 20.56
C TYR A 407 -0.69 -32.42 20.13
N GLU A 408 0.36 -33.24 20.00
CA GLU A 408 1.66 -32.81 19.44
C GLU A 408 1.47 -32.24 18.01
N MET A 409 2.20 -31.18 17.68
CA MET A 409 2.04 -30.44 16.41
C MET A 409 2.20 -31.34 15.19
N LYS A 410 3.15 -32.27 15.22
CA LYS A 410 3.35 -33.27 14.17
C LYS A 410 2.15 -34.19 13.96
N LEU A 411 1.53 -34.66 15.05
CA LEU A 411 0.34 -35.51 14.99
C LEU A 411 -0.87 -34.74 14.44
N ILE A 412 -0.99 -33.45 14.76
CA ILE A 412 -1.98 -32.56 14.15
C ILE A 412 -1.73 -32.47 12.63
N GLY A 413 -0.48 -32.23 12.21
CA GLY A 413 -0.10 -32.22 10.79
C GLY A 413 -0.46 -33.51 10.05
N GLU A 414 -0.15 -34.66 10.64
CA GLU A 414 -0.48 -35.99 10.09
C GLU A 414 -2.01 -36.18 9.95
N ALA A 415 -2.81 -35.74 10.93
CA ALA A 415 -4.26 -35.79 10.87
C ALA A 415 -4.84 -34.93 9.74
N PHE A 416 -4.30 -33.72 9.51
CA PHE A 416 -4.68 -32.87 8.38
C PHE A 416 -4.30 -33.49 7.03
N GLY A 417 -3.15 -34.17 6.95
CA GLY A 417 -2.73 -34.94 5.78
C GLY A 417 -3.70 -36.08 5.44
N GLU A 418 -4.07 -36.89 6.43
CA GLU A 418 -5.03 -37.98 6.26
C GLU A 418 -6.42 -37.46 5.86
N ALA A 419 -6.88 -36.38 6.48
CA ALA A 419 -8.16 -35.74 6.18
C ALA A 419 -8.21 -35.25 4.73
N ARG A 420 -7.13 -34.64 4.25
CA ARG A 420 -7.01 -34.18 2.86
C ARG A 420 -7.18 -35.34 1.89
N ASP A 421 -6.51 -36.45 2.14
CA ASP A 421 -6.52 -37.60 1.22
C ASP A 421 -7.88 -38.32 1.22
N ILE A 422 -8.59 -38.33 2.36
CA ILE A 422 -9.97 -38.84 2.44
C ILE A 422 -10.95 -37.89 1.74
N ILE A 423 -10.81 -36.57 1.92
CA ILE A 423 -11.68 -35.57 1.30
C ILE A 423 -11.48 -35.54 -0.22
N LYS A 424 -10.24 -35.64 -0.72
CA LYS A 424 -9.94 -35.79 -2.15
C LYS A 424 -10.67 -36.98 -2.78
N LYS A 425 -10.85 -38.07 -2.02
CA LYS A 425 -11.57 -39.27 -2.48
C LYS A 425 -13.09 -39.11 -2.42
N LEU A 426 -13.62 -38.19 -1.61
CA LEU A 426 -15.06 -37.98 -1.41
C LEU A 426 -15.64 -36.84 -2.27
N ALA A 427 -14.85 -35.82 -2.62
CA ALA A 427 -15.30 -34.68 -3.40
C ALA A 427 -14.20 -34.24 -4.38
N PHE A 428 -14.41 -34.42 -5.67
CA PHE A 428 -13.39 -34.24 -6.71
C PHE A 428 -13.04 -32.77 -7.04
N HIS A 429 -13.76 -31.77 -6.53
CA HIS A 429 -13.48 -30.35 -6.79
C HIS A 429 -13.88 -29.46 -5.62
N THR A 430 -12.98 -29.24 -4.66
CA THR A 430 -13.25 -28.31 -3.56
C THR A 430 -12.01 -27.52 -3.13
N ASP A 431 -12.18 -26.22 -2.95
CA ASP A 431 -11.12 -25.21 -2.72
C ASP A 431 -10.36 -25.41 -1.40
N PHE A 432 -10.96 -26.11 -0.43
CA PHE A 432 -10.37 -26.37 0.89
C PHE A 432 -9.22 -27.38 0.89
N VAL A 433 -8.98 -28.11 -0.21
CA VAL A 433 -7.85 -29.07 -0.31
C VAL A 433 -6.50 -28.35 -0.26
N TRP A 434 -6.43 -27.15 -0.83
CA TRP A 434 -5.22 -26.33 -0.81
C TRP A 434 -4.96 -25.76 0.59
N GLU A 435 -5.99 -25.20 1.24
CA GLU A 435 -5.90 -24.69 2.61
C GLU A 435 -5.46 -25.76 3.61
N MET A 436 -6.01 -26.98 3.51
CA MET A 436 -5.59 -28.10 4.36
C MET A 436 -4.14 -28.52 4.13
N SER A 437 -3.62 -28.37 2.90
CA SER A 437 -2.21 -28.65 2.60
C SER A 437 -1.28 -27.58 3.18
N THR A 438 -1.70 -26.31 3.15
CA THR A 438 -0.97 -25.21 3.78
C THR A 438 -0.90 -25.37 5.29
N ILE A 439 -2.01 -25.79 5.92
CA ILE A 439 -2.08 -26.03 7.37
C ILE A 439 -1.22 -27.24 7.78
N ALA A 440 -1.29 -28.36 7.05
CA ALA A 440 -0.46 -29.53 7.32
C ALA A 440 1.04 -29.18 7.28
N ASN A 441 1.47 -28.45 6.25
CA ASN A 441 2.86 -28.01 6.11
C ASN A 441 3.30 -27.03 7.20
N ALA A 442 2.39 -26.16 7.69
CA ALA A 442 2.69 -25.24 8.76
C ALA A 442 2.94 -25.97 10.09
N PHE A 443 2.15 -27.00 10.39
CA PHE A 443 2.31 -27.82 11.59
C PHE A 443 3.53 -28.76 11.52
N GLU A 444 3.85 -29.31 10.35
CA GLU A 444 5.08 -30.10 10.15
C GLU A 444 6.36 -29.27 10.33
N ARG A 445 6.33 -27.98 9.95
CA ARG A 445 7.49 -27.07 10.09
C ARG A 445 7.65 -26.50 11.49
N ALA A 446 6.60 -26.46 12.30
CA ALA A 446 6.65 -25.92 13.67
C ALA A 446 7.49 -26.78 14.64
N ASP A 447 7.74 -28.05 14.29
CA ASP A 447 8.60 -28.98 15.06
C ASP A 447 10.10 -28.84 14.77
N LEU A 448 10.50 -27.99 13.81
CA LEU A 448 11.90 -27.75 13.43
C LEU A 448 12.52 -26.51 14.10
N GLY A 449 11.84 -25.92 15.09
CA GLY A 449 12.24 -24.71 15.81
C GLY A 449 12.73 -24.95 17.23
#